data_AF-A0A522CD68-F1
#
_entry.id   AF-A0A522CD68-F1
#
_cell.length_a   1.000
_cell.length_b   1.000
_cell.length_c   1.000
_cell.angle_alpha   90.00
_cell.angle_beta   90.00
_cell.angle_gamma   90.00
#
_symmetry.space_group_name_H-M   'P 1'
#
loop_
_entity.id
_entity.type
_entity.pdbx_description
1 polymer ?
#
loop_
_entity_poly.entity_id
_entity_poly.type
_entity_poly.pdbx_seq_one_letter_code
_entity_poly.pdbx_strand_id
1 'polypeptide(L)'
;MTTTTQQLVQGALAGLMTLSLAAASGSALAAKGDTEKCAGIVKAGQNDCGTSKSACAGSVKADRDAEAWIAVPKGTCAKIAGGTVVDKAENRHGGAAASKS
;
A
#
# COMPACT_ATOMS: atom_id res chain seq x y z
N MET A 1 29.52 12.82 -57.98
CA MET A 1 28.36 13.73 -58.01
C MET A 1 27.19 13.00 -57.36
N THR A 2 26.36 13.75 -56.62
CA THR A 2 25.03 13.39 -56.04
C THR A 2 25.03 12.26 -54.99
N THR A 3 24.96 12.49 -53.67
CA THR A 3 24.06 13.32 -52.84
C THR A 3 22.62 12.78 -52.77
N THR A 4 22.24 12.31 -51.58
CA THR A 4 20.93 12.50 -50.93
C THR A 4 19.68 12.03 -51.67
N THR A 5 19.42 10.71 -51.71
CA THR A 5 18.07 10.20 -52.03
C THR A 5 17.77 8.84 -51.41
N GLN A 6 18.10 8.60 -50.13
CA GLN A 6 17.58 7.42 -49.46
C GLN A 6 17.10 7.74 -48.04
N GLN A 7 15.77 7.80 -47.97
CA GLN A 7 14.99 7.38 -46.81
C GLN A 7 14.69 8.47 -45.77
N LEU A 8 14.13 9.57 -46.28
CA LEU A 8 12.88 10.08 -45.70
C LEU A 8 11.88 8.90 -45.61
N VAL A 9 11.17 8.77 -44.49
CA VAL A 9 10.24 7.67 -44.12
C VAL A 9 10.89 6.59 -43.26
N GLN A 10 11.08 6.89 -41.97
CA GLN A 10 10.91 5.90 -40.90
C GLN A 10 10.29 6.58 -39.68
N GLY A 11 8.95 6.52 -39.61
CA GLY A 11 8.24 6.26 -38.36
C GLY A 11 8.15 7.40 -37.33
N ALA A 12 7.32 8.40 -37.61
CA ALA A 12 6.59 9.09 -36.56
C ALA A 12 5.61 8.09 -35.91
N LEU A 13 6.06 7.38 -34.88
CA LEU A 13 5.21 6.50 -34.08
C LEU A 13 5.01 7.10 -32.69
N ALA A 14 3.87 7.81 -32.61
CA ALA A 14 2.96 7.81 -31.48
C ALA A 14 3.62 7.97 -30.09
N GLY A 15 3.78 9.24 -29.71
CA GLY A 15 3.75 9.62 -28.31
C GLY A 15 2.40 9.28 -27.65
N LEU A 16 2.41 9.37 -26.32
CA LEU A 16 1.32 9.12 -25.36
C LEU A 16 1.22 7.67 -24.83
N MET A 17 2.28 7.24 -24.14
CA MET A 17 2.09 6.32 -23.01
C MET A 17 1.64 7.13 -21.79
N THR A 18 0.42 7.65 -21.82
CA THR A 18 -0.24 8.16 -20.60
C THR A 18 -0.86 6.97 -19.90
N LEU A 19 -0.02 6.19 -19.21
CA LEU A 19 -0.51 5.13 -18.33
C LEU A 19 -1.03 5.78 -17.06
N SER A 20 -2.32 6.09 -17.08
CA SER A 20 -3.13 6.54 -15.95
C SER A 20 -3.12 5.48 -14.84
N LEU A 21 -2.09 5.46 -14.00
CA LEU A 21 -2.01 4.58 -12.82
C LEU A 21 -2.77 5.14 -11.60
N ALA A 22 -3.84 5.91 -11.82
CA ALA A 22 -4.58 6.56 -10.74
C ALA A 22 -5.68 5.68 -10.13
N ALA A 23 -5.73 4.37 -10.42
CA ALA A 23 -6.82 3.50 -10.00
C ALA A 23 -6.34 2.19 -9.35
N ALA A 24 -5.59 2.27 -8.25
CA ALA A 24 -5.42 1.11 -7.36
C ALA A 24 -5.02 1.42 -5.91
N SER A 25 -4.57 2.63 -5.57
CA SER A 25 -4.32 3.01 -4.17
C SER A 25 -5.61 3.53 -3.54
N GLY A 26 -6.59 2.64 -3.38
CA GLY A 26 -7.72 2.84 -2.48
C GLY A 26 -7.25 2.87 -1.02
N SER A 27 -6.45 3.88 -0.67
CA SER A 27 -6.33 4.31 0.72
C SER A 27 -7.62 5.05 0.99
N ALA A 28 -8.66 4.32 1.42
CA ALA A 28 -9.86 4.96 1.92
C ALA A 28 -9.39 5.97 2.96
N LEU A 29 -9.61 7.26 2.69
CA LEU A 29 -9.30 8.35 3.60
C LEU A 29 -10.28 8.21 4.77
N ALA A 30 -9.99 7.28 5.68
CA ALA A 30 -10.84 6.96 6.81
C ALA A 30 -10.96 8.22 7.67
N ALA A 31 -12.20 8.64 7.91
CA ALA A 31 -12.51 9.74 8.80
C ALA A 31 -11.73 9.55 10.13
N LYS A 32 -10.93 10.55 10.48
CA LYS A 32 -10.12 10.61 11.71
C LYS A 32 -11.04 10.42 12.93
N GLY A 33 -11.24 9.19 13.39
CA GLY A 33 -11.98 8.95 14.63
C GLY A 33 -12.57 7.56 14.80
N ASP A 34 -12.96 6.90 13.71
CA ASP A 34 -13.86 5.74 13.79
C ASP A 34 -13.22 4.40 13.44
N THR A 35 -11.90 4.36 13.25
CA THR A 35 -11.18 3.12 12.95
C THR A 35 -10.27 2.67 14.09
N GLU A 36 -10.05 1.36 14.15
CA GLU A 36 -9.11 0.67 15.03
C GLU A 36 -8.19 -0.21 14.19
N LYS A 37 -6.98 -0.46 14.68
CA LYS A 37 -6.04 -1.34 13.99
C LYS A 37 -6.30 -2.77 14.44
N CYS A 38 -6.58 -3.66 13.49
CA CYS A 38 -6.85 -5.05 13.76
C CYS A 38 -5.70 -5.93 13.26
N ALA A 39 -4.99 -6.55 14.19
CA ALA A 39 -3.93 -7.50 13.92
C ALA A 39 -4.45 -8.95 14.03
N GLY A 40 -3.60 -9.91 13.64
CA GLY A 40 -3.91 -11.33 13.75
C GLY A 40 -4.93 -11.84 12.73
N ILE A 41 -5.37 -11.00 11.78
CA ILE A 41 -6.31 -11.37 10.70
C ILE A 41 -5.80 -11.08 9.28
N VAL A 42 -4.63 -10.46 9.18
CA VAL A 42 -4.12 -9.91 7.92
C VAL A 42 -3.62 -10.99 6.97
N LYS A 43 -3.98 -10.90 5.70
CA LYS A 43 -3.46 -11.77 4.64
C LYS A 43 -2.09 -11.28 4.16
N ALA A 44 -1.23 -12.19 3.71
CA ALA A 44 0.01 -11.87 3.01
C ALA A 44 -0.26 -10.82 1.92
N GLY A 45 0.57 -9.78 1.88
CA GLY A 45 0.47 -8.68 0.92
C GLY A 45 -0.68 -7.70 1.16
N GLN A 46 -1.42 -7.82 2.27
CA GLN A 46 -2.61 -6.99 2.53
C GLN A 46 -2.56 -6.23 3.87
N ASN A 47 -1.36 -5.96 4.40
CA ASN A 47 -1.21 -5.12 5.58
C ASN A 47 -1.29 -3.63 5.23
N ASP A 48 -1.77 -2.82 6.16
CA ASP A 48 -1.63 -1.37 6.11
C ASP A 48 -0.20 -0.92 6.46
N CYS A 49 0.11 0.34 6.15
CA CYS A 49 1.41 0.95 6.38
C CYS A 49 1.79 0.96 7.86
N GLY A 50 2.75 0.13 8.27
CA GLY A 50 3.38 0.23 9.59
C GLY A 50 3.66 -1.12 10.24
N THR A 51 4.89 -1.58 10.08
CA THR A 51 5.50 -2.68 10.84
C THR A 51 6.90 -2.23 11.28
N SER A 52 7.59 -3.02 12.12
CA SER A 52 9.01 -2.74 12.41
C SER A 52 9.92 -2.91 11.18
N LYS A 53 9.52 -3.76 10.23
CA LYS A 53 10.34 -4.17 9.07
C LYS A 53 10.12 -3.28 7.84
N SER A 54 8.95 -2.67 7.72
CA SER A 54 8.55 -1.88 6.56
C SER A 54 7.47 -0.87 6.93
N ALA A 55 7.59 0.34 6.38
CA ALA A 55 6.57 1.38 6.48
C ALA A 55 5.46 1.25 5.43
N CYS A 56 5.70 0.48 4.35
CA CYS A 56 4.79 0.39 3.22
C CYS A 56 3.70 -0.69 3.42
N ALA A 57 2.49 -0.37 2.98
CA ALA A 57 1.38 -1.32 2.86
C ALA A 57 1.75 -2.48 1.92
N GLY A 58 1.13 -3.64 2.15
CA GLY A 58 1.29 -4.84 1.33
C GLY A 58 2.68 -5.47 1.31
N SER A 59 3.53 -5.16 2.29
CA SER A 59 4.92 -5.64 2.35
C SER A 59 5.10 -6.93 3.14
N VAL A 60 4.11 -7.34 3.95
CA VAL A 60 4.18 -8.60 4.71
C VAL A 60 3.99 -9.80 3.80
N LYS A 61 4.80 -10.84 3.97
CA LYS A 61 4.80 -12.01 3.08
C LYS A 61 4.04 -13.22 3.63
N ALA A 62 3.74 -13.21 4.92
CA ALA A 62 3.04 -14.29 5.59
C ALA A 62 1.62 -13.87 5.95
N ASP A 63 0.69 -14.83 5.85
CA ASP A 63 -0.62 -14.69 6.49
C ASP A 63 -0.42 -14.58 8.00
N ARG A 64 -1.22 -13.73 8.64
CA ARG A 64 -1.29 -13.60 10.10
C ARG A 64 0.05 -13.21 10.75
N ASP A 65 0.90 -12.47 10.03
CA ASP A 65 2.13 -11.92 10.58
C ASP A 65 1.83 -11.08 11.84
N ALA A 66 2.69 -11.22 12.87
CA ALA A 66 2.44 -10.69 14.21
C ALA A 66 2.40 -9.16 14.27
N GLU A 67 3.06 -8.48 13.32
CA GLU A 67 3.11 -7.01 13.25
C GLU A 67 2.17 -6.45 12.18
N ALA A 68 1.59 -7.32 11.35
CA ALA A 68 0.64 -6.92 10.33
C ALA A 68 -0.71 -6.53 10.95
N TRP A 69 -1.23 -5.38 10.53
CA TRP A 69 -2.56 -4.91 10.91
C TRP A 69 -3.27 -4.32 9.69
N ILE A 70 -4.58 -4.20 9.81
CA ILE A 70 -5.43 -3.43 8.90
C ILE A 70 -6.34 -2.48 9.69
N ALA A 71 -6.67 -1.34 9.11
CA ALA A 71 -7.65 -0.41 9.65
C ALA A 71 -9.06 -0.97 9.43
N VAL A 72 -9.81 -1.13 10.52
CA VAL A 72 -11.23 -1.54 10.49
C VAL A 72 -12.07 -0.55 11.28
N PRO A 73 -13.39 -0.47 11.08
CA PRO A 73 -14.25 0.33 11.95
C PRO A 73 -14.15 -0.12 13.41
N LYS A 74 -14.25 0.80 14.36
CA LYS A 74 -14.21 0.52 15.81
C LYS A 74 -15.19 -0.58 16.21
N GLY A 75 -14.73 -1.49 17.07
CA GLY A 75 -15.50 -2.63 17.54
C GLY A 75 -15.68 -3.75 16.50
N THR A 76 -15.07 -3.66 15.32
CA THR A 76 -15.11 -4.72 14.30
C THR A 76 -14.09 -5.81 14.62
N CYS A 77 -12.90 -5.45 15.11
CA CYS A 77 -11.82 -6.41 15.32
C CYS A 77 -12.19 -7.50 16.32
N ALA A 78 -12.87 -7.11 17.41
CA ALA A 78 -13.36 -8.05 18.43
C ALA A 78 -14.43 -9.03 17.92
N LYS A 79 -15.08 -8.73 16.78
CA LYS A 79 -16.07 -9.60 16.15
C LYS A 79 -15.45 -10.63 15.21
N ILE A 80 -14.15 -10.53 14.93
CA ILE A 80 -13.44 -11.41 13.99
C ILE A 80 -12.62 -12.42 14.80
N ALA A 81 -12.79 -13.71 14.49
CA ALA A 81 -12.00 -14.76 15.12
C ALA A 81 -10.50 -14.56 14.86
N GLY A 82 -9.72 -14.52 15.94
CA GLY A 82 -8.28 -14.24 15.89
C GLY A 82 -7.91 -12.76 15.70
N GLY A 83 -8.90 -11.86 15.65
CA GLY A 83 -8.68 -10.41 15.63
C GLY A 83 -8.22 -9.89 16.99
N THR A 84 -7.18 -9.06 17.00
CA THR A 84 -6.73 -8.35 18.20
C THR A 84 -6.51 -6.88 17.89
N VAL A 85 -7.11 -6.00 18.69
CA VAL A 85 -6.88 -4.55 18.58
C VAL A 85 -5.47 -4.23 19.05
N VAL A 86 -4.71 -3.48 18.26
CA VAL A 86 -3.33 -3.08 18.58
C VAL A 86 -3.17 -1.57 18.50
N ASP A 87 -2.32 -1.02 19.37
CA ASP A 87 -1.88 0.39 19.27
C ASP A 87 -0.42 0.58 19.68
N LYS A 88 0.41 -0.41 19.33
CA LYS A 88 1.84 -0.29 19.52
C LYS A 88 2.44 0.66 18.46
N ALA A 89 3.66 1.13 18.70
CA ALA A 89 4.26 2.24 17.97
C ALA A 89 4.70 1.86 16.54
N GLU A 90 5.19 0.63 16.35
CA GLU A 90 5.49 0.01 15.06
C GLU A 90 4.25 -0.20 14.16
N ASN A 91 3.04 -0.28 14.73
CA ASN A 91 1.75 -0.41 14.06
C ASN A 91 1.13 0.95 13.76
N ARG A 92 1.81 2.07 14.07
CA ARG A 92 1.32 3.40 13.62
C ARG A 92 1.56 3.55 12.12
N HIS A 93 0.72 4.38 11.49
CA HIS A 93 0.89 4.71 10.08
C HIS A 93 2.31 5.21 9.82
N GLY A 94 3.04 4.55 8.92
CA GLY A 94 4.44 4.85 8.63
C GLY A 94 5.46 4.02 9.42
N GLY A 95 5.01 3.13 10.30
CA GLY A 95 5.84 2.12 10.97
C GLY A 95 6.88 2.68 11.94
N ALA A 96 8.00 1.98 12.10
CA ALA A 96 9.09 2.39 12.97
C ALA A 96 9.63 3.82 12.70
N ALA A 97 9.43 4.36 11.49
CA ALA A 97 9.78 5.74 11.15
C ALA A 97 8.89 6.77 11.87
N ALA A 98 7.61 6.47 12.11
CA ALA A 98 6.67 7.31 12.84
C ALA A 98 6.84 7.23 14.37
N SER A 99 7.62 6.25 14.87
CA SER A 99 7.90 6.09 16.30
C SER A 99 9.09 6.93 16.81
N LYS A 100 9.76 7.68 15.92
CA LYS A 100 10.94 8.53 16.21
C LYS A 100 10.61 10.04 16.20
N SER A 101 9.33 10.40 16.12
CA SER A 101 8.83 11.79 16.10
C SER A 101 8.30 12.22 17.47
#